data_AF-A0A353GSF3-F1
#
_entry.id   AF-A0A353GSF3-F1
#
_cell.length_a   1.000
_cell.length_b   1.000
_cell.length_c   1.000
_cell.angle_alpha   90.00
_cell.angle_beta   90.00
_cell.angle_gamma   90.00
#
_symmetry.space_group_name_H-M   'P 1'
#
loop_
_entity.id
_entity.type
_entity.pdbx_description
1 polymer ?
#
loop_
_entity_poly.entity_id
_entity_poly.type
_entity_poly.pdbx_seq_one_letter_code
_entity_poly.pdbx_strand_id
1 'polypeptide(L)'
;GRLAKAVYEVAPELEDKITVRQGVDFMEIAAEAEKLGANLLIGNSKGYQTARKLKVPLVRVGFPIHDRIGGQRVLHLGYRGAQELFDHIVNVLLADRQDNSSVGYSYM
;
A
#
# COMPACT_ATOMS: atom_id res chain seq x y z
N GLY A 1 15.64 14.20 4.63
CA GLY A 1 16.23 13.27 3.63
C GLY A 1 15.90 13.71 2.22
N ARG A 2 16.53 13.12 1.17
CA ARG A 2 16.28 13.51 -0.24
C ARG A 2 14.81 13.34 -0.64
N LEU A 3 14.16 12.28 -0.14
CA LEU A 3 12.74 12.01 -0.42
C LEU A 3 11.82 13.06 0.18
N ALA A 4 11.96 13.38 1.47
CA ALA A 4 11.13 14.39 2.14
C ALA A 4 11.21 15.75 1.44
N LYS A 5 12.44 16.18 1.09
CA LYS A 5 12.64 17.42 0.34
C LYS A 5 11.87 17.41 -0.99
N ALA A 6 11.99 16.34 -1.77
CA ALA A 6 11.32 16.24 -3.07
C ALA A 6 9.79 16.22 -2.93
N VAL A 7 9.25 15.57 -1.89
CA VAL A 7 7.80 15.51 -1.65
C VAL A 7 7.25 16.88 -1.26
N TYR A 8 7.90 17.60 -0.35
CA TYR A 8 7.41 18.91 0.10
C TYR A 8 7.62 20.02 -0.93
N GLU A 9 8.57 19.85 -1.86
CA GLU A 9 8.75 20.77 -2.99
C GLU A 9 7.57 20.72 -3.97
N VAL A 10 6.99 19.53 -4.20
CA VAL A 10 5.85 19.35 -5.12
C VAL A 10 4.49 19.43 -4.44
N ALA A 11 4.42 19.18 -3.13
CA ALA A 11 3.21 19.16 -2.33
C ALA A 11 3.45 19.78 -0.94
N PRO A 12 3.71 21.10 -0.85
CA PRO A 12 4.01 21.79 0.42
C PRO A 12 2.86 21.71 1.42
N GLU A 13 1.61 21.60 0.96
CA GLU A 13 0.41 21.48 1.79
C GLU A 13 0.34 20.18 2.60
N LEU A 14 1.26 19.24 2.36
CA LEU A 14 1.35 17.96 3.05
C LEU A 14 2.42 17.94 4.16
N GLU A 15 3.25 18.97 4.31
CA GLU A 15 4.41 18.95 5.22
C GLU A 15 4.06 18.52 6.65
N ASP A 16 2.97 19.08 7.21
CA ASP A 16 2.49 18.75 8.55
C ASP A 16 1.45 17.60 8.58
N LYS A 17 1.09 17.05 7.41
CA LYS A 17 0.02 16.03 7.27
C LYS A 17 0.53 14.63 7.01
N ILE A 18 1.76 14.50 6.50
CA ILE A 18 2.37 13.20 6.19
C ILE A 18 3.73 13.05 6.87
N THR A 19 4.00 11.83 7.31
CA THR A 19 5.30 11.46 7.85
C THR A 19 6.16 10.85 6.75
N VAL A 20 7.33 11.44 6.48
CA VAL A 20 8.31 10.89 5.53
C VAL A 20 9.52 10.36 6.27
N ARG A 21 9.82 9.06 6.10
CA ARG A 21 10.97 8.39 6.71
C ARG A 21 11.97 7.95 5.66
N GLN A 22 13.26 7.97 6.01
CA GLN A 22 14.35 7.50 5.16
C GLN A 22 15.35 6.71 6.00
N GLY A 23 15.91 5.64 5.44
CA GLY A 23 16.87 4.79 6.13
C GLY A 23 16.24 3.85 7.18
N VAL A 24 14.92 3.65 7.11
CA VAL A 24 14.17 2.75 7.97
C VAL A 24 14.05 1.36 7.36
N ASP A 25 13.95 0.35 8.21
CA ASP A 25 13.69 -1.03 7.79
C ASP A 25 12.20 -1.42 7.88
N PHE A 26 11.87 -2.67 7.52
CA PHE A 26 10.49 -3.17 7.54
C PHE A 26 9.90 -3.30 8.95
N MET A 27 10.73 -3.46 9.98
CA MET A 27 10.29 -3.57 11.37
C MET A 27 9.90 -2.19 11.91
N GLU A 28 10.70 -1.17 11.60
CA GLU A 28 10.37 0.22 11.91
C GLU A 28 9.11 0.68 11.18
N ILE A 29 8.97 0.36 9.90
CA ILE A 29 7.75 0.63 9.12
C ILE A 29 6.53 -0.05 9.77
N ALA A 30 6.68 -1.30 10.23
CA ALA A 30 5.59 -2.03 10.88
C ALA A 30 5.15 -1.38 12.20
N ALA A 31 6.10 -0.96 13.04
CA ALA A 31 5.81 -0.29 14.29
C ALA A 31 5.12 1.06 14.07
N GLU A 32 5.51 1.80 13.03
CA GLU A 32 4.86 3.06 12.68
C GLU A 32 3.47 2.87 12.10
N ALA A 33 3.29 1.89 11.22
CA ALA A 33 1.98 1.56 10.67
C ALA A 33 0.97 1.18 11.77
N GLU A 34 1.43 0.44 12.78
CA GLU A 34 0.63 0.11 13.97
C GLU A 34 0.27 1.36 14.78
N LYS A 35 1.27 2.21 15.06
CA LYS A 35 1.06 3.46 15.82
C LYS A 35 0.11 4.43 15.12
N LEU A 36 0.17 4.51 13.78
CA LEU A 36 -0.67 5.38 12.97
C LEU A 36 -2.08 4.82 12.75
N GLY A 37 -2.35 3.56 13.12
CA GLY A 37 -3.61 2.90 12.80
C GLY A 37 -3.83 2.76 11.30
N ALA A 38 -2.77 2.42 10.55
CA ALA A 38 -2.85 2.26 9.10
C ALA A 38 -3.91 1.22 8.74
N ASN A 39 -4.75 1.53 7.75
CA ASN A 39 -5.84 0.68 7.27
C ASN A 39 -5.59 0.10 5.86
N LEU A 40 -4.48 0.47 5.24
CA LEU A 40 -4.03 0.01 3.93
C LEU A 40 -2.51 0.07 3.90
N LEU A 41 -1.86 -0.98 3.39
CA LEU A 41 -0.44 -0.96 3.09
C LEU A 41 -0.22 -1.01 1.58
N ILE A 42 0.74 -0.22 1.10
CA ILE A 42 1.17 -0.22 -0.30
C ILE A 42 2.67 -0.47 -0.32
N GLY A 43 3.10 -1.52 -1.02
CA GLY A 43 4.51 -1.89 -1.07
C GLY A 43 4.72 -3.28 -1.66
N ASN A 44 5.91 -3.84 -1.45
CA ASN A 44 6.27 -5.14 -2.03
C ASN A 44 5.85 -6.32 -1.14
N SER A 45 6.20 -7.56 -1.52
CA SER A 45 5.81 -8.76 -0.76
C SER A 45 6.32 -8.82 0.68
N LYS A 46 7.34 -8.03 1.06
CA LYS A 46 7.84 -7.99 2.45
C LYS A 46 6.83 -7.36 3.41
N GLY A 47 5.92 -6.51 2.90
CA GLY A 47 4.82 -5.95 3.69
C GLY A 47 3.77 -6.97 4.15
N TYR A 48 3.80 -8.21 3.63
CA TYR A 48 2.79 -9.23 3.93
C TYR A 48 2.71 -9.57 5.43
N GLN A 49 3.85 -9.68 6.11
CA GLN A 49 3.88 -9.98 7.54
C GLN A 49 3.18 -8.87 8.36
N THR A 50 3.47 -7.62 8.04
CA THR A 50 2.85 -6.45 8.68
C THR A 50 1.36 -6.38 8.38
N ALA A 51 0.96 -6.53 7.12
CA ALA A 51 -0.43 -6.55 6.68
C ALA A 51 -1.25 -7.59 7.45
N ARG A 52 -0.71 -8.82 7.56
CA ARG A 52 -1.35 -9.91 8.29
C ARG A 52 -1.44 -9.63 9.79
N LYS A 53 -0.40 -9.07 10.41
CA LYS A 53 -0.40 -8.70 11.83
C LYS A 53 -1.47 -7.65 12.12
N LEU A 54 -1.56 -6.62 11.29
CA LEU A 54 -2.49 -5.50 11.45
C LEU A 54 -3.90 -5.82 10.95
N LYS A 55 -4.10 -6.96 10.26
CA LYS A 55 -5.35 -7.34 9.58
C LYS A 55 -5.83 -6.26 8.60
N VAL A 56 -4.90 -5.81 7.75
CA VAL A 56 -5.18 -4.79 6.73
C VAL A 56 -4.76 -5.27 5.34
N PRO A 57 -5.44 -4.80 4.28
CA PRO A 57 -5.07 -5.13 2.92
C PRO A 57 -3.66 -4.64 2.53
N LEU A 58 -3.00 -5.40 1.65
CA LEU A 58 -1.71 -5.06 1.05
C LEU A 58 -1.85 -4.94 -0.48
N VAL A 59 -1.68 -3.72 -1.00
CA VAL A 59 -1.54 -3.46 -2.44
C VAL A 59 -0.08 -3.69 -2.82
N ARG A 60 0.14 -4.69 -3.68
CA ARG A 60 1.48 -5.09 -4.12
C ARG A 60 1.98 -4.19 -5.24
N VAL A 61 2.97 -3.34 -4.93
CA VAL A 61 3.63 -2.40 -5.85
C VAL A 61 5.13 -2.41 -5.61
N GLY A 62 5.91 -2.17 -6.67
CA GLY A 62 7.36 -2.11 -6.60
C GLY A 62 8.03 -3.49 -6.60
N PHE A 63 9.18 -3.59 -5.94
CA PHE A 63 10.05 -4.77 -6.00
C PHE A 63 10.56 -5.18 -4.61
N PRO A 64 10.68 -6.48 -4.29
CA PRO A 64 10.25 -7.64 -5.08
C PRO A 64 8.80 -8.07 -4.77
N ILE A 65 8.05 -8.43 -5.81
CA ILE A 65 6.76 -9.13 -5.68
C ILE A 65 6.98 -10.61 -6.02
N HIS A 66 7.26 -11.43 -5.00
CA HIS A 66 7.63 -12.85 -5.17
C HIS A 66 6.52 -13.82 -4.76
N ASP A 67 5.48 -13.34 -4.10
CA ASP A 67 4.33 -14.13 -3.64
C ASP A 67 3.14 -14.08 -4.60
N ARG A 68 3.34 -13.56 -5.83
CA ARG A 68 2.34 -13.51 -6.91
C ARG A 68 3.00 -13.80 -8.25
N ILE A 69 2.33 -14.61 -9.07
CA ILE A 69 2.76 -14.83 -10.45
C ILE A 69 2.50 -13.57 -11.27
N GLY A 70 3.51 -13.14 -12.02
CA GLY A 70 3.42 -11.93 -12.83
C GLY A 70 3.62 -10.62 -12.06
N GLY A 71 4.06 -10.66 -10.80
CA GLY A 71 4.34 -9.46 -10.00
C GLY A 71 5.31 -8.48 -10.67
N GLN A 72 6.26 -9.00 -11.44
CA GLN A 72 7.22 -8.21 -12.24
C GLN A 72 6.59 -7.47 -13.43
N ARG A 73 5.36 -7.81 -13.81
CA ARG A 73 4.62 -7.21 -14.93
C ARG A 73 3.54 -6.23 -14.47
N VAL A 74 3.41 -6.00 -13.15
CA VAL A 74 2.41 -5.06 -12.60
C VAL A 74 2.78 -3.63 -13.02
N LEU A 75 1.95 -3.03 -13.85
CA LEU A 75 2.15 -1.68 -14.34
C LEU A 75 1.60 -0.66 -13.34
N HIS A 76 2.40 0.35 -13.02
CA HIS A 76 2.03 1.42 -12.09
C HIS A 76 2.61 2.79 -12.50
N LEU A 77 3.13 2.89 -13.74
CA LEU A 77 3.68 4.10 -14.32
C LEU A 77 2.97 4.47 -15.63
N GLY A 78 2.93 5.76 -15.95
CA GLY A 78 2.21 6.30 -17.11
C GLY A 78 0.68 6.19 -16.95
N TYR A 79 -0.08 6.65 -17.95
CA TYR A 79 -1.55 6.68 -17.86
C TYR A 79 -2.17 5.30 -17.69
N ARG A 80 -1.68 4.30 -18.45
CA ARG A 80 -2.16 2.91 -18.31
C ARG A 80 -1.83 2.35 -16.94
N GLY A 81 -0.61 2.56 -16.44
CA GLY A 81 -0.23 2.09 -15.12
C GLY A 81 -0.97 2.79 -13.99
N ALA A 82 -1.29 4.08 -14.14
CA ALA A 82 -2.11 4.81 -13.18
C ALA A 82 -3.52 4.22 -13.09
N GLN A 83 -4.14 3.92 -14.23
CA GLN A 83 -5.45 3.25 -14.28
C GLN A 83 -5.38 1.84 -13.66
N GLU A 84 -4.40 1.02 -14.04
CA GLU A 84 -4.22 -0.34 -13.50
C GLU A 84 -3.96 -0.33 -11.99
N LEU A 85 -3.15 0.63 -11.50
CA LEU A 85 -2.90 0.80 -10.07
C LEU A 85 -4.17 1.22 -9.33
N PHE A 86 -4.95 2.14 -9.90
CA PHE A 86 -6.24 2.54 -9.32
C PHE A 86 -7.19 1.34 -9.20
N ASP A 87 -7.39 0.60 -10.29
CA ASP A 87 -8.25 -0.58 -10.32
C ASP A 87 -7.77 -1.62 -9.29
N HIS A 88 -6.45 -1.82 -9.18
CA HIS A 88 -5.87 -2.74 -8.20
C HIS A 88 -6.12 -2.30 -6.75
N ILE A 89 -5.93 -1.02 -6.41
CA ILE A 89 -6.21 -0.48 -5.07
C ILE A 89 -7.69 -0.68 -4.72
N VAL A 90 -8.58 -0.32 -5.63
CA VAL A 90 -10.03 -0.44 -5.42
C VAL A 90 -10.44 -1.89 -5.21
N ASN A 91 -9.98 -2.81 -6.07
CA ASN A 91 -10.32 -4.23 -5.97
C ASN A 91 -9.77 -4.86 -4.67
N VAL A 92 -8.59 -4.46 -4.21
CA VAL A 92 -8.05 -4.92 -2.91
C VAL A 92 -8.92 -4.47 -1.75
N LEU A 93 -9.40 -3.23 -1.76
CA LEU A 93 -10.31 -2.71 -0.73
C LEU A 93 -11.69 -3.37 -0.78
N LEU A 94 -12.20 -3.65 -1.98
CA LEU A 94 -13.47 -4.37 -2.16
C LEU A 94 -13.37 -5.81 -1.65
N ALA A 95 -12.30 -6.53 -2.00
CA ALA A 95 -12.07 -7.89 -1.52
C ALA A 95 -11.99 -7.93 0.01
N ASP A 96 -11.26 -7.00 0.63
CA ASP A 96 -11.18 -6.91 2.10
C ASP A 96 -12.56 -6.68 2.73
N ARG A 97 -13.38 -5.80 2.16
CA ARG A 97 -14.76 -5.59 2.65
C ARG A 97 -15.65 -6.81 2.44
N GLN A 98 -15.50 -7.53 1.34
CA GLN A 98 -16.26 -8.75 1.05
C GLN A 98 -15.89 -9.87 2.05
N ASP A 99 -14.60 -10.10 2.28
CA ASP A 99 -14.09 -11.13 3.20
C ASP A 99 -14.53 -10.87 4.65
N ASN A 100 -14.70 -9.61 5.03
CA ASN A 100 -15.15 -9.22 6.37
C ASN A 100 -16.68 -9.01 6.48
N SER A 101 -17.44 -9.29 5.42
CA SER A 101 -18.89 -9.10 5.42
C SER A 101 -19.63 -10.25 6.12
N SER A 102 -20.53 -9.92 7.05
CA SER A 102 -21.34 -10.90 7.79
C SER A 102 -22.54 -11.45 7.00
N VAL A 103 -22.93 -10.80 5.91
CA VAL A 103 -24.18 -11.09 5.18
C VAL A 103 -23.98 -11.94 3.93
N GLY A 104 -22.73 -12.28 3.56
CA GLY A 104 -22.41 -13.06 2.36
C GLY A 104 -22.88 -12.36 1.08
N TYR A 105 -21.97 -11.67 0.39
CA TYR A 105 -22.34 -11.00 -0.86
C TYR A 105 -22.50 -12.02 -1.99
N SER A 106 -23.74 -12.20 -2.48
CA SER A 106 -24.06 -13.05 -3.62
C SER A 106 -23.88 -12.36 -4.97
N TYR A 107 -23.77 -11.03 -4.99
CA TYR A 107 -23.59 -10.25 -6.23
C TYR A 107 -22.73 -9.00 -6.00
N MET A 108 -21.57 -8.97 -6.67
CA MET A 108 -20.90 -7.78 -7.20
C MET A 108 -20.46 -8.11 -8.62
#